data_AF-A0A660Y3Y9-F1
#
_entry.id   AF-A0A660Y3Y9-F1
#
_cell.length_a   1.000
_cell.length_b   1.000
_cell.length_c   1.000
_cell.angle_alpha   90.00
_cell.angle_beta   90.00
_cell.angle_gamma   90.00
#
_symmetry.space_group_name_H-M   'P 1'
#
loop_
_entity.id
_entity.type
_entity.pdbx_description
1 polymer ?
#
loop_
_entity_poly.entity_id
_entity_poly.type
_entity_poly.pdbx_seq_one_letter_code
_entity_poly.pdbx_strand_id
1 'polypeptide(L)'
;MKVTIFGKLLMGFGAMLLLASFLGWVGLYSLSEVKGRIGKAVHKYAQLQRCVKQIRDGLLEARGSEKDFLIKGERKYVNQVRERIGKIKEGCRKLSALGFEGRTWEIAAFADEYYKGFLQVADRMEEKLELARRLRRKGASLEDRLGEVGDRKLLLDLLSVRRYGEDFLLYNDVDAIDRL
;
A
#
# COMPACT_ATOMS: atom_id res chain seq x y z
N MET A 1 46.10 26.96 -66.36
CA MET A 1 45.20 25.86 -66.79
C MET A 1 43.79 26.42 -66.99
N LYS A 2 43.26 26.40 -68.22
CA LYS A 2 41.88 26.86 -68.50
C LYS A 2 40.91 25.78 -68.01
N VAL A 3 40.22 26.03 -66.90
CA VAL A 3 39.20 25.13 -66.39
C VAL A 3 38.03 25.15 -67.39
N THR A 4 37.77 24.02 -68.04
CA THR A 4 36.62 23.83 -68.93
C THR A 4 35.32 23.97 -68.14
N ILE A 5 34.24 24.42 -68.80
CA ILE A 5 32.94 24.68 -68.17
C ILE A 5 32.46 23.48 -67.35
N PHE A 6 32.74 22.26 -67.84
CA PHE A 6 32.45 21.01 -67.15
C PHE A 6 33.19 20.84 -65.80
N GLY A 7 34.46 21.25 -65.71
CA GLY A 7 35.24 21.17 -64.46
C GLY A 7 34.73 22.11 -63.37
N LYS A 8 34.21 23.28 -63.73
CA LYS A 8 33.57 24.20 -62.77
C LYS A 8 32.25 23.64 -62.24
N LEU A 9 31.48 22.97 -63.10
CA LEU A 9 30.19 22.37 -62.75
C LEU A 9 30.37 21.12 -61.86
N LEU A 10 31.37 20.29 -62.17
CA LEU A 10 31.76 19.13 -61.35
C LEU A 10 32.24 19.55 -59.95
N MET A 11 32.99 20.66 -59.86
CA MET A 11 33.46 21.18 -58.58
C MET A 11 32.30 21.70 -57.71
N GLY A 12 31.32 22.39 -58.31
CA GLY A 12 30.11 22.84 -57.62
C GLY A 12 29.25 21.68 -57.14
N PHE A 13 29.00 20.68 -58.00
CA PHE A 13 28.25 19.48 -57.64
C PHE A 13 28.95 18.64 -56.57
N GLY A 14 30.28 18.50 -56.66
CA GLY A 14 31.09 17.80 -55.66
C GLY A 14 31.06 18.49 -54.30
N ALA A 15 31.17 19.82 -54.27
CA ALA A 15 31.01 20.60 -53.05
C ALA A 15 29.60 20.45 -52.44
N MET A 16 28.56 20.42 -53.27
CA MET A 16 27.18 20.26 -52.83
C MET A 16 26.92 18.88 -52.23
N LEU A 17 27.45 17.82 -52.84
CA LEU A 17 27.37 16.44 -52.32
C LEU A 17 28.14 16.27 -51.00
N LEU A 18 29.33 16.89 -50.89
CA LEU A 18 30.08 16.90 -49.62
C LEU A 18 29.31 17.60 -48.51
N LEU A 19 28.70 18.75 -48.81
CA LEU A 19 27.88 19.48 -47.84
C LEU A 19 26.65 18.66 -47.42
N ALA A 20 25.99 17.99 -48.38
CA ALA A 20 24.84 17.12 -48.11
C ALA A 20 25.23 15.91 -47.24
N SER A 21 26.36 15.24 -47.53
CA SER A 21 26.87 14.16 -46.69
C SER A 21 27.24 14.64 -45.29
N PHE A 22 27.82 15.83 -45.16
CA PHE A 22 28.14 16.42 -43.86
C PHE A 22 26.88 16.72 -43.04
N LEU A 23 25.86 17.32 -43.67
CA LEU A 23 24.55 17.55 -43.04
C LEU A 23 23.86 16.24 -42.64
N GLY A 24 23.91 15.21 -43.49
CA GLY A 24 23.39 13.87 -43.19
C GLY A 24 24.10 13.25 -41.98
N TRP A 25 25.43 13.38 -41.91
CA TRP A 25 26.22 12.89 -40.79
C TRP A 25 25.86 13.60 -39.47
N VAL A 26 25.80 14.93 -39.47
CA VAL A 26 25.41 15.73 -38.30
C VAL A 26 23.98 15.41 -37.87
N GLY A 27 23.06 15.24 -38.83
CA GLY A 27 21.67 14.87 -38.56
C GLY A 27 21.55 13.51 -37.87
N LEU A 28 22.26 12.49 -38.36
CA LEU A 28 22.27 11.16 -37.74
C LEU A 28 22.88 11.17 -36.34
N TYR A 29 23.98 11.90 -36.14
CA TYR A 29 24.63 12.03 -34.85
C TYR A 29 23.70 12.72 -33.83
N SER A 30 23.08 13.84 -34.21
CA SER A 30 22.13 14.59 -33.38
C SER A 30 20.91 13.75 -33.00
N LEU A 31 20.32 13.00 -33.95
CA LEU A 31 19.19 12.11 -33.65
C LEU A 31 19.56 10.98 -32.68
N SER A 32 20.78 10.42 -32.80
CA SER A 32 21.22 9.35 -31.91
C SER A 32 21.35 9.83 -30.45
N GLU A 33 21.81 11.07 -30.26
CA GLU A 33 21.96 11.69 -28.95
C GLU A 33 20.61 12.04 -28.34
N VAL A 34 19.70 12.62 -29.14
CA VAL A 34 18.32 12.91 -28.71
C VAL A 34 17.57 11.64 -28.35
N LYS A 35 17.66 10.57 -29.16
CA LYS A 35 17.04 9.27 -28.88
C LYS A 35 17.55 8.69 -27.56
N GLY A 36 18.84 8.81 -27.27
CA GLY A 36 19.44 8.37 -26.00
C GLY A 36 18.91 9.16 -24.79
N ARG A 37 18.78 10.49 -24.91
CA ARG A 37 18.23 11.35 -23.85
C ARG A 37 16.74 11.08 -23.61
N ILE A 38 15.95 10.95 -24.67
CA ILE A 38 14.51 10.63 -24.57
C ILE A 38 14.31 9.25 -23.96
N GLY A 39 15.07 8.23 -24.39
CA GLY A 39 14.96 6.87 -23.83
C GLY A 39 15.20 6.83 -22.32
N LYS A 40 16.24 7.54 -21.84
CA LYS A 40 16.53 7.66 -20.40
C LYS A 40 15.42 8.39 -19.65
N ALA A 41 14.90 9.48 -20.19
CA ALA A 41 13.78 10.22 -19.58
C ALA A 41 12.53 9.34 -19.48
N VAL A 42 12.13 8.69 -20.58
CA VAL A 42 10.95 7.80 -20.61
C VAL A 42 11.09 6.65 -19.61
N HIS A 43 12.24 6.00 -19.53
CA HIS A 43 12.48 4.95 -18.54
C HIS A 43 12.37 5.46 -17.10
N LYS A 44 12.94 6.63 -16.81
CA LYS A 44 12.84 7.27 -15.50
C LYS A 44 11.38 7.58 -15.11
N TYR A 45 10.59 8.14 -16.03
CA TYR A 45 9.17 8.41 -15.80
C TYR A 45 8.33 7.13 -15.63
N ALA A 46 8.62 6.08 -16.41
CA ALA A 46 7.95 4.79 -16.26
C ALA A 46 8.27 4.12 -14.91
N GLN A 47 9.51 4.26 -14.41
CA GLN A 47 9.88 3.80 -13.07
C GLN A 47 9.20 4.63 -11.97
N LEU A 48 9.14 5.95 -12.14
CA LEU A 48 8.42 6.85 -11.24
C LEU A 48 6.95 6.42 -11.10
N GLN A 49 6.23 6.28 -12.20
CA GLN A 49 4.82 5.88 -12.17
C GLN A 49 4.61 4.53 -11.49
N ARG A 50 5.49 3.55 -11.74
CA ARG A 50 5.44 2.24 -11.07
C ARG A 50 5.60 2.37 -9.56
N CYS A 51 6.55 3.18 -9.09
CA CYS A 51 6.77 3.36 -7.66
C CYS A 51 5.61 4.11 -6.98
N VAL A 52 5.09 5.16 -7.62
CA VAL A 52 3.91 5.89 -7.13
C VAL A 52 2.70 4.96 -7.05
N LYS A 53 2.48 4.14 -8.09
CA LYS A 53 1.42 3.13 -8.10
C LYS A 53 1.60 2.11 -6.97
N GLN A 54 2.81 1.59 -6.77
CA GLN A 54 3.12 0.65 -5.69
C GLN A 54 2.80 1.24 -4.31
N ILE A 55 3.13 2.52 -4.07
CA ILE A 55 2.82 3.22 -2.82
C ILE A 55 1.30 3.33 -2.63
N ARG A 56 0.60 3.80 -3.66
CA ARG A 56 -0.86 4.00 -3.60
C ARG A 56 -1.60 2.69 -3.38
N ASP A 57 -1.26 1.67 -4.16
CA ASP A 57 -1.91 0.36 -4.09
C ASP A 57 -1.59 -0.29 -2.74
N GLY A 58 -0.34 -0.18 -2.25
CA GLY A 58 0.04 -0.64 -0.91
C GLY A 58 -0.76 0.03 0.22
N LEU A 59 -1.06 1.34 0.11
CA LEU A 59 -1.91 2.03 1.08
C LEU A 59 -3.36 1.52 1.06
N LEU A 60 -3.93 1.32 -0.12
CA LEU A 60 -5.29 0.80 -0.27
C LEU A 60 -5.40 -0.62 0.26
N GLU A 61 -4.43 -1.48 -0.04
CA GLU A 61 -4.34 -2.84 0.48
C GLU A 61 -4.17 -2.86 2.00
N ALA A 62 -3.34 -1.97 2.57
CA ALA A 62 -3.19 -1.83 4.02
C ALA A 62 -4.52 -1.48 4.69
N ARG A 63 -5.27 -0.52 4.14
CA ARG A 63 -6.61 -0.16 4.64
C ARG A 63 -7.63 -1.29 4.48
N GLY A 64 -7.51 -2.10 3.43
CA GLY A 64 -8.31 -3.31 3.27
C GLY A 64 -8.05 -4.32 4.39
N SER A 65 -6.78 -4.66 4.62
CA SER A 65 -6.38 -5.56 5.70
C SER A 65 -6.71 -5.01 7.09
N GLU A 66 -6.62 -3.69 7.29
CA GLU A 66 -7.07 -3.03 8.53
C GLU A 66 -8.56 -3.28 8.77
N LYS A 67 -9.42 -3.04 7.77
CA LYS A 67 -10.86 -3.29 7.89
C LYS A 67 -11.16 -4.76 8.16
N ASP A 68 -10.49 -5.67 7.45
CA ASP A 68 -10.64 -7.11 7.70
C ASP A 68 -10.25 -7.48 9.13
N PHE A 69 -9.18 -6.87 9.67
CA PHE A 69 -8.80 -7.05 11.07
C PHE A 69 -9.89 -6.55 12.02
N LEU A 70 -10.44 -5.36 11.79
CA LEU A 70 -11.49 -4.81 12.66
C LEU A 70 -12.77 -5.65 12.66
N ILE A 71 -13.09 -6.30 11.54
CA ILE A 71 -14.28 -7.16 11.40
C ILE A 71 -14.03 -8.55 12.01
N LYS A 72 -12.86 -9.15 11.76
CA LYS A 72 -12.61 -10.57 12.07
C LYS A 72 -11.76 -10.79 13.32
N GLY A 73 -11.00 -9.79 13.76
CA GLY A 73 -10.11 -9.87 14.91
C GLY A 73 -8.93 -10.84 14.75
N GLU A 74 -8.60 -11.25 13.52
CA GLU A 74 -7.56 -12.25 13.27
C GLU A 74 -6.18 -11.61 13.07
N ARG A 75 -5.18 -12.09 13.83
CA ARG A 75 -3.81 -11.59 13.79
C ARG A 75 -3.12 -11.69 12.41
N LYS A 76 -3.60 -12.56 11.51
CA LYS A 76 -3.09 -12.64 10.13
C LYS A 76 -3.20 -11.29 9.41
N TYR A 77 -4.25 -10.51 9.69
CA TYR A 77 -4.47 -9.22 9.06
C TYR A 77 -3.50 -8.15 9.57
N VAL A 78 -3.05 -8.24 10.84
CA VAL A 78 -1.99 -7.37 11.38
C VAL A 78 -0.68 -7.56 10.62
N ASN A 79 -0.34 -8.82 10.31
CA ASN A 79 0.84 -9.15 9.51
C ASN A 79 0.71 -8.64 8.07
N GLN A 80 -0.48 -8.73 7.47
CA GLN A 80 -0.73 -8.19 6.14
C GLN A 80 -0.56 -6.66 6.11
N VAL A 81 -1.13 -5.93 7.07
CA VAL A 81 -0.92 -4.46 7.17
C VAL A 81 0.58 -4.16 7.24
N ARG A 82 1.35 -4.85 8.09
CA ARG A 82 2.81 -4.69 8.18
C ARG A 82 3.50 -4.86 6.83
N GLU A 83 3.16 -5.92 6.10
CA GLU A 83 3.75 -6.22 4.79
C GLU A 83 3.45 -5.10 3.78
N ARG A 84 2.20 -4.60 3.76
CA ARG A 84 1.80 -3.51 2.86
C ARG A 84 2.53 -2.21 3.19
N ILE A 85 2.71 -1.89 4.46
CA ILE A 85 3.53 -0.75 4.91
C ILE A 85 4.99 -0.92 4.47
N GLY A 86 5.53 -2.14 4.54
CA GLY A 86 6.85 -2.47 3.99
C GLY A 86 6.96 -2.14 2.49
N LYS A 87 5.96 -2.53 1.70
CA LYS A 87 5.89 -2.23 0.25
C LYS A 87 5.82 -0.72 -0.05
N ILE A 88 5.11 0.05 0.78
CA ILE A 88 5.08 1.52 0.66
C ILE A 88 6.47 2.11 0.89
N LYS A 89 7.15 1.68 1.96
CA LYS A 89 8.50 2.15 2.30
C LYS A 89 9.52 1.77 1.23
N GLU A 90 9.40 0.58 0.66
CA GLU A 90 10.23 0.15 -0.47
C GLU A 90 10.00 1.03 -1.70
N GLY A 91 8.75 1.36 -2.02
CA GLY A 91 8.41 2.30 -3.09
C GLY A 91 9.02 3.69 -2.86
N CYS A 92 9.00 4.19 -1.62
CA CYS A 92 9.62 5.47 -1.26
C CYS A 92 11.15 5.45 -1.42
N ARG A 93 11.81 4.35 -1.04
CA ARG A 93 13.25 4.16 -1.24
C ARG A 93 13.61 4.14 -2.73
N LYS A 94 12.84 3.43 -3.55
CA LYS A 94 13.02 3.39 -5.01
C LYS A 94 12.84 4.78 -5.63
N LEU A 95 11.83 5.54 -5.21
CA LEU A 95 11.65 6.94 -5.64
C LEU A 95 12.84 7.83 -5.31
N SER A 96 13.35 7.72 -4.08
CA SER A 96 14.51 8.48 -3.63
C SER A 96 15.75 8.13 -4.45
N ALA A 97 15.98 6.85 -4.73
CA ALA A 97 17.08 6.38 -5.58
C ALA A 97 16.99 6.86 -7.04
N LEU A 98 15.79 7.19 -7.53
CA LEU A 98 15.58 7.80 -8.84
C LEU A 98 15.85 9.33 -8.83
N GLY A 99 16.26 9.90 -7.70
CA GLY A 99 16.48 11.34 -7.53
C GLY A 99 15.19 12.14 -7.32
N PHE A 100 14.09 11.47 -6.92
CA PHE A 100 12.89 12.13 -6.44
C PHE A 100 12.92 12.13 -4.91
N GLU A 101 13.73 13.02 -4.34
CA GLU A 101 13.90 13.14 -2.88
C GLU A 101 12.75 13.89 -2.20
N GLY A 102 11.92 14.59 -2.97
CA GLY A 102 10.81 15.39 -2.47
C GLY A 102 9.77 14.55 -1.72
N ARG A 103 9.72 14.70 -0.39
CA ARG A 103 8.70 14.14 0.53
C ARG A 103 8.59 12.62 0.60
N THR A 104 9.51 11.86 -0.01
CA THR A 104 9.53 10.39 0.11
C THR A 104 9.75 9.92 1.55
N TRP A 105 10.58 10.65 2.29
CA TRP A 105 10.82 10.41 3.71
C TRP A 105 9.58 10.71 4.57
N GLU A 106 8.82 11.77 4.24
CA GLU A 106 7.56 12.12 4.92
C GLU A 106 6.52 11.02 4.75
N ILE A 107 6.37 10.50 3.53
CA ILE A 107 5.45 9.40 3.23
C ILE A 107 5.86 8.13 4.00
N ALA A 108 7.16 7.81 4.04
CA ALA A 108 7.65 6.67 4.78
C ALA A 108 7.45 6.82 6.30
N ALA A 109 7.68 8.02 6.85
CA ALA A 109 7.46 8.32 8.25
C ALA A 109 5.96 8.23 8.62
N PHE A 110 5.09 8.82 7.80
CA PHE A 110 3.64 8.73 7.96
C PHE A 110 3.16 7.27 7.93
N ALA A 111 3.70 6.44 7.02
CA ALA A 111 3.36 5.02 6.95
C ALA A 111 3.75 4.27 8.24
N ASP A 112 4.89 4.61 8.85
CA ASP A 112 5.30 4.06 10.15
C ASP A 112 4.40 4.53 11.29
N GLU A 113 4.03 5.81 11.32
CA GLU A 113 3.11 6.37 12.32
C GLU A 113 1.71 5.75 12.22
N TYR A 114 1.18 5.64 11.01
CA TYR A 114 -0.07 4.95 10.72
C TYR A 114 -0.04 3.49 11.20
N TYR A 115 1.05 2.76 10.93
CA TYR A 115 1.18 1.38 11.41
C TYR A 115 1.23 1.27 12.94
N LYS A 116 1.94 2.20 13.61
CA LYS A 116 1.96 2.28 15.07
C LYS A 116 0.58 2.56 15.66
N GLY A 117 -0.16 3.50 15.08
CA GLY A 117 -1.54 3.78 15.49
C GLY A 117 -2.44 2.56 15.35
N PHE A 118 -2.33 1.85 14.22
CA PHE A 118 -3.06 0.60 14.00
C PHE A 118 -2.69 -0.49 15.02
N LEU A 119 -1.40 -0.65 15.38
CA LEU A 119 -0.99 -1.61 16.41
C LEU A 119 -1.66 -1.36 17.76
N GLN A 120 -1.78 -0.10 18.18
CA GLN A 120 -2.47 0.23 19.44
C GLN A 120 -3.96 -0.17 19.42
N VAL A 121 -4.62 -0.03 18.26
CA VAL A 121 -6.00 -0.49 18.07
C VAL A 121 -6.05 -2.02 18.10
N ALA A 122 -5.08 -2.67 17.44
CA ALA A 122 -5.01 -4.12 17.40
C ALA A 122 -4.82 -4.74 18.79
N ASP A 123 -3.93 -4.19 19.60
CA ASP A 123 -3.68 -4.67 20.97
C ASP A 123 -4.93 -4.54 21.85
N ARG A 124 -5.63 -3.39 21.80
CA ARG A 124 -6.89 -3.19 22.53
C ARG A 124 -8.00 -4.13 22.08
N MET A 125 -8.07 -4.42 20.79
CA MET A 125 -9.03 -5.38 20.23
C MET A 125 -8.71 -6.81 20.67
N GLU A 126 -7.43 -7.22 20.66
CA GLU A 126 -6.99 -8.52 21.17
C GLU A 126 -7.36 -8.66 22.66
N GLU A 127 -7.13 -7.63 23.48
CA GLU A 127 -7.52 -7.61 24.90
C GLU A 127 -9.04 -7.74 25.09
N LYS A 128 -9.84 -6.96 24.34
CA LYS A 128 -11.31 -7.07 24.34
C LYS A 128 -11.76 -8.50 24.02
N LEU A 129 -11.18 -9.13 23.01
CA LEU A 129 -11.51 -10.50 22.60
C LEU A 129 -11.13 -11.52 23.67
N GLU A 130 -10.00 -11.36 24.35
CA GLU A 130 -9.59 -12.23 25.46
C GLU A 130 -10.53 -12.10 26.68
N LEU A 131 -10.91 -10.88 27.03
CA LEU A 131 -11.91 -10.63 28.09
C LEU A 131 -13.25 -11.28 27.74
N ALA A 132 -13.70 -11.16 26.48
CA ALA A 132 -14.91 -11.81 25.99
C ALA A 132 -14.83 -13.34 26.06
N ARG A 133 -13.69 -13.93 25.66
CA ARG A 133 -13.44 -15.38 25.80
C ARG A 133 -13.48 -15.82 27.26
N ARG A 134 -12.90 -15.04 28.17
CA ARG A 134 -12.92 -15.32 29.62
C ARG A 134 -14.33 -15.25 30.18
N LEU A 135 -15.13 -14.26 29.78
CA LEU A 135 -16.53 -14.13 30.18
C LEU A 135 -17.34 -15.35 29.73
N ARG A 136 -17.21 -15.76 28.46
CA ARG A 136 -17.87 -16.96 27.92
C ARG A 136 -17.49 -18.24 28.67
N ARG A 137 -16.21 -18.45 28.96
CA ARG A 137 -15.75 -19.62 29.75
C ARG A 137 -16.35 -19.64 31.15
N LYS A 138 -16.41 -18.49 31.83
CA LYS A 138 -17.04 -18.39 33.15
C LYS A 138 -18.55 -18.61 33.10
N GLY A 139 -19.22 -18.05 32.10
CA GLY A 139 -20.66 -18.26 31.88
C GLY A 139 -21.01 -19.73 31.67
N ALA A 140 -20.25 -20.43 30.81
CA ALA A 140 -20.42 -21.87 30.59
C ALA A 140 -20.22 -22.67 31.88
N SER A 141 -19.18 -22.36 32.66
CA SER A 141 -18.96 -23.03 33.96
C SER A 141 -20.08 -22.77 34.98
N LEU A 142 -20.75 -21.62 34.94
CA LEU A 142 -21.92 -21.34 35.79
C LEU A 142 -23.15 -22.12 35.31
N GLU A 143 -23.32 -22.23 34.00
CA GLU A 143 -24.40 -22.99 33.36
C GLU A 143 -24.32 -24.48 33.73
N ASP A 144 -23.13 -25.09 33.66
CA ASP A 144 -22.90 -26.47 34.05
C ASP A 144 -23.30 -26.72 35.52
N ARG A 145 -22.87 -25.83 36.43
CA ARG A 145 -23.19 -25.92 37.87
C ARG A 145 -24.67 -25.74 38.17
N LEU A 146 -25.35 -24.84 37.46
CA LEU A 146 -26.79 -24.62 37.66
C LEU A 146 -27.63 -25.75 37.07
N GLY A 147 -27.15 -26.39 36.00
CA GLY A 147 -27.74 -27.60 35.44
C GLY A 147 -27.82 -28.75 36.45
N GLU A 148 -26.83 -28.87 37.33
CA GLU A 148 -26.82 -29.87 38.42
C GLU A 148 -27.85 -29.56 39.52
N VAL A 149 -28.15 -28.28 39.77
CA VAL A 149 -29.09 -27.83 40.82
C VAL A 149 -30.56 -27.97 40.37
N GLY A 150 -30.81 -27.93 39.06
CA GLY A 150 -32.15 -28.15 38.48
C GLY A 150 -33.12 -26.96 38.57
N ASP A 151 -32.67 -25.78 39.02
CA ASP A 151 -33.50 -24.57 39.05
C ASP A 151 -33.61 -23.95 37.65
N ARG A 152 -34.75 -24.19 37.01
CA ARG A 152 -35.05 -23.71 35.65
C ARG A 152 -35.12 -22.19 35.56
N LYS A 153 -35.52 -21.48 36.63
CA LYS A 153 -35.65 -20.03 36.60
C LYS A 153 -34.29 -19.36 36.59
N LEU A 154 -33.41 -19.80 37.49
CA LEU A 154 -32.02 -19.32 37.55
C LEU A 154 -31.26 -19.57 36.24
N LEU A 155 -31.51 -20.72 35.59
CA LEU A 155 -30.94 -21.01 34.27
C LEU A 155 -31.44 -20.03 33.19
N LEU A 156 -32.73 -19.69 33.17
CA LEU A 156 -33.31 -18.74 32.22
C LEU A 156 -32.76 -17.31 32.43
N ASP A 157 -32.58 -16.90 33.69
CA ASP A 157 -32.01 -15.59 34.02
C ASP A 157 -30.55 -15.52 33.56
N LEU A 158 -29.74 -16.57 33.79
CA LEU A 158 -28.36 -16.66 33.29
C LEU A 158 -28.29 -16.58 31.76
N LEU A 159 -29.18 -17.29 31.05
CA LEU A 159 -29.21 -17.27 29.58
C LEU A 159 -29.59 -15.87 29.05
N SER A 160 -30.44 -15.13 29.76
CA SER A 160 -30.82 -13.76 29.42
C SER A 160 -29.64 -12.79 29.57
N VAL A 161 -28.94 -12.86 30.70
CA VAL A 161 -27.68 -12.12 30.96
C VAL A 161 -26.64 -12.41 29.87
N ARG A 162 -26.51 -13.68 29.47
CA ARG A 162 -25.58 -14.11 28.43
C ARG A 162 -25.96 -13.55 27.05
N ARG A 163 -27.25 -13.50 26.72
CA ARG A 163 -27.75 -12.87 25.49
C ARG A 163 -27.38 -11.38 25.45
N TYR A 164 -27.66 -10.63 26.52
CA TYR A 164 -27.29 -9.21 26.58
C TYR A 164 -25.77 -8.99 26.48
N GLY A 165 -24.98 -9.88 27.10
CA GLY A 165 -23.52 -9.87 26.95
C GLY A 165 -23.05 -10.14 25.52
N GLU A 166 -23.72 -11.03 24.78
CA GLU A 166 -23.42 -11.25 23.36
C GLU A 166 -23.81 -10.05 22.49
N ASP A 167 -24.94 -9.41 22.76
CA ASP A 167 -25.40 -8.21 22.05
C ASP A 167 -24.41 -7.05 22.23
N PHE A 168 -23.94 -6.80 23.46
CA PHE A 168 -22.88 -5.82 23.73
C PHE A 168 -21.60 -6.13 22.93
N LEU A 169 -21.17 -7.40 22.89
CA LEU A 169 -19.93 -7.80 22.24
C LEU A 169 -19.99 -7.69 20.71
N LEU A 170 -21.13 -8.05 20.11
CA LEU A 170 -21.34 -8.06 18.65
C LEU A 170 -21.60 -6.67 18.10
N TYR A 171 -22.40 -5.86 18.80
CA TYR A 171 -22.90 -4.60 18.26
C TYR A 171 -22.27 -3.37 18.93
N ASN A 172 -21.41 -3.54 19.94
CA ASN A 172 -21.03 -2.45 20.85
C ASN A 172 -22.29 -1.72 21.41
N ASP A 173 -23.39 -2.45 21.60
CA ASP A 173 -24.64 -1.90 22.15
C ASP A 173 -24.43 -1.61 23.63
N VAL A 174 -24.01 -0.39 23.96
CA VAL A 174 -23.74 0.03 25.34
C VAL A 174 -25.02 -0.04 26.18
N ASP A 175 -26.19 0.17 25.57
CA ASP A 175 -27.48 0.08 26.24
C ASP A 175 -27.81 -1.36 26.67
N ALA A 176 -27.11 -2.36 26.12
CA ALA A 176 -27.23 -3.74 26.58
C ALA A 176 -26.66 -3.93 28.00
N ILE A 177 -25.75 -3.05 28.45
CA ILE A 177 -25.27 -3.05 29.83
C ILE A 177 -26.37 -2.59 30.79
N ASP A 178 -27.20 -1.63 30.39
CA ASP A 178 -28.30 -1.13 31.22
C ASP A 178 -29.45 -2.15 31.37
N ARG A 179 -29.43 -3.23 30.57
CA ARG A 179 -30.39 -4.35 30.62
C ARG A 179 -29.89 -5.52 31.49
N LEU A 180 -28.64 -5.48 31.96
CA LEU A 180 -28.05 -6.47 32.89
C LEU A 180 -28.45 -6.18 34.34
#